data_AF-A0AA35RBU4-F1
#
_entry.id   AF-A0AA35RBU4-F1
#
_cell.length_a   1.000
_cell.length_b   1.000
_cell.length_c   1.000
_cell.angle_alpha   90.00
_cell.angle_beta   90.00
_cell.angle_gamma   90.00
#
_symmetry.space_group_name_H-M   'P 1'
#
loop_
_entity.id
_entity.type
_entity.pdbx_description
1 polymer ?
#
loop_
_entity_poly.entity_id
_entity_poly.type
_entity_poly.pdbx_seq_one_letter_code
_entity_poly.pdbx_strand_id
1 'polypeptide(L)' 'MWIVETHSELLVRRIQTRIAQGDVSPSDVSILYVDPEDDDFEGSAIKQLRLDDTGSWLDEWPHGFFEEGHDTQWSSR' A
#
# COMPACT_ATOMS: atom_id res chain seq x y z
N MET A 1 2.22 -4.15 21.38
CA MET A 1 1.87 -3.31 20.21
C MET A 1 3.10 -3.25 19.34
N TRP A 2 2.95 -3.59 18.06
CA TRP A 2 4.03 -3.56 17.09
C TRP A 2 3.71 -2.50 16.05
N ILE A 3 4.72 -1.72 15.66
CA ILE A 3 4.64 -0.75 14.56
C ILE A 3 5.74 -1.17 13.60
N VAL A 4 5.40 -1.28 12.31
CA VAL A 4 6.33 -1.65 11.25
C VAL A 4 6.26 -0.59 10.18
N GLU A 5 7.39 0.04 9.90
CA GLU A 5 7.58 0.94 8.76
C GLU A 5 8.28 0.15 7.65
N THR A 6 7.75 0.22 6.43
CA THR A 6 8.39 -0.43 5.28
C THR A 6 7.96 0.22 3.98
N HIS A 7 8.87 0.21 2.99
CA HIS A 7 8.56 0.46 1.58
C HIS A 7 8.31 -0.85 0.81
N SER A 8 8.29 -2.01 1.48
CA SER A 8 8.12 -3.29 0.80
C SER A 8 6.64 -3.59 0.53
N GLU A 9 6.24 -3.40 -0.72
CA GLU A 9 4.96 -3.87 -1.25
C GLU A 9 4.65 -5.34 -0.93
N LEU A 10 5.68 -6.19 -0.94
CA LEU A 10 5.52 -7.62 -0.69
C LEU A 10 4.98 -7.90 0.70
N LEU A 11 5.27 -7.05 1.70
CA LEU A 11 4.70 -7.19 3.03
C LEU A 11 3.18 -6.96 2.98
N VAL A 12 2.75 -5.89 2.30
CA VAL A 12 1.34 -5.57 2.13
C VAL A 12 0.61 -6.69 1.40
N ARG A 13 1.19 -7.22 0.31
CA ARG A 13 0.61 -8.36 -0.42
C ARG A 13 0.49 -9.63 0.44
N ARG A 14 1.45 -9.88 1.33
CA ARG A 14 1.36 -11.00 2.28
C ARG A 14 0.24 -10.79 3.29
N ILE A 15 0.04 -9.56 3.77
CA ILE A 15 -1.07 -9.22 4.66
C ILE A 15 -2.41 -9.47 3.95
N GLN A 16 -2.57 -8.96 2.72
CA GLN A 16 -3.76 -9.22 1.90
C GLN A 16 -4.02 -10.73 1.71
N THR A 17 -2.96 -11.50 1.41
CA THR A 17 -3.06 -12.96 1.26
C THR A 17 -3.54 -13.64 2.55
N ARG A 18 -3.07 -13.19 3.71
CA ARG A 18 -3.48 -13.75 5.01
C ARG A 18 -4.93 -13.41 5.35
N ILE A 19 -5.37 -12.19 5.02
CA ILE A 19 -6.76 -11.78 5.15
C ILE A 19 -7.65 -12.63 4.24
N ALA A 20 -7.29 -12.79 2.98
CA ALA A 20 -8.01 -13.63 2.02
C ALA A 20 -8.13 -15.10 2.45
N GLN A 21 -7.14 -15.60 3.22
CA GLN A 21 -7.13 -16.95 3.78
C GLN A 21 -7.96 -17.07 5.08
N GLY A 22 -8.41 -15.95 5.65
CA GLY A 22 -9.10 -15.91 6.95
C GLY A 22 -8.16 -16.07 8.15
N ASP A 23 -6.84 -16.04 7.95
CA ASP A 23 -5.84 -16.15 9.01
C ASP A 23 -5.74 -14.87 9.86
N VAL A 24 -6.10 -13.72 9.27
CA VAL A 24 -6.01 -12.39 9.88
C VAL A 24 -7.30 -11.63 9.59
N SER A 25 -7.92 -11.02 10.60
CA SER A 25 -9.06 -10.13 10.37
C SER A 25 -8.57 -8.78 9.82
N PRO A 26 -9.24 -8.18 8.81
CA PRO A 26 -8.94 -6.82 8.37
C PRO A 26 -8.99 -5.80 9.51
N SER A 27 -9.85 -6.03 10.52
CA SER A 27 -9.96 -5.15 11.70
C SER A 27 -8.72 -5.13 12.58
N ASP A 28 -7.86 -6.14 12.47
CA ASP A 28 -6.65 -6.29 13.27
C ASP A 28 -5.44 -5.59 12.63
N VAL A 29 -5.63 -5.03 11.43
CA VAL A 29 -4.59 -4.41 10.62
C VAL A 29 -4.96 -2.96 10.29
N SER A 30 -4.01 -2.05 10.42
CA SER A 30 -4.12 -0.69 9.89
C SER A 30 -2.95 -0.41 8.96
N ILE A 31 -3.25 -0.04 7.72
CA ILE A 31 -2.26 0.32 6.71
C ILE A 31 -2.32 1.83 6.53
N LEU A 32 -1.22 2.50 6.86
CA LEU A 32 -1.07 3.94 6.75
C LEU A 32 -0.06 4.21 5.64
N TYR A 33 -0.52 4.87 4.59
CA TYR A 33 0.32 5.35 3.50
C TYR A 33 0.71 6.80 3.78
N VAL A 34 2.00 7.09 3.62
CA VAL A 34 2.52 8.45 3.72
C VAL A 34 2.72 8.95 2.29
N ASP A 35 1.93 9.94 1.92
CA ASP A 35 1.94 10.57 0.61
C ASP A 35 2.80 11.85 0.67
N PRO A 36 4.00 11.88 0.09
CA PRO A 36 4.87 13.05 0.11
C PRO A 36 4.47 14.12 -0.92
N GLU A 37 3.60 13.80 -1.88
CA GLU A 37 3.23 14.65 -3.02
C GLU A 37 1.72 14.85 -3.05
N ASP A 38 1.13 15.19 -1.90
CA ASP A 38 -0.31 15.49 -1.86
C ASP A 38 -0.58 16.84 -2.54
N ASP A 39 -1.30 16.81 -3.68
CA ASP A 39 -1.61 17.99 -4.50
C ASP A 39 -2.31 19.12 -3.70
N ASP A 40 -2.99 18.79 -2.60
CA ASP A 40 -3.75 19.72 -1.78
C ASP A 40 -2.96 20.25 -0.57
N PHE A 41 -1.73 19.77 -0.32
CA PHE A 41 -0.96 20.14 0.87
C PHE A 41 0.55 20.26 0.62
N GLU A 42 1.16 21.37 1.05
CA GLU A 42 2.62 21.50 1.09
C GLU A 42 3.21 20.66 2.24
N GLY A 43 3.42 19.35 2.00
CA GLY A 43 4.04 18.42 2.93
C GLY A 43 3.52 16.99 2.79
N SER A 44 3.90 16.11 3.72
CA SER A 44 3.43 14.73 3.69
C SER A 44 2.05 14.57 4.32
N ALA A 45 1.11 13.95 3.60
CA ALA A 45 -0.20 13.56 4.10
C ALA A 45 -0.22 12.08 4.49
N ILE A 46 -1.00 11.71 5.50
CA ILE A 46 -1.22 10.31 5.88
C ILE A 46 -2.60 9.88 5.40
N LYS A 47 -2.64 8.83 4.58
CA LYS A 47 -3.86 8.21 4.06
C LYS A 47 -3.99 6.81 4.63
N GLN A 48 -5.16 6.49 5.21
CA GLN A 48 -5.43 5.11 5.64
C GLN A 48 -5.94 4.32 4.44
N LEU A 49 -5.31 3.17 4.17
CA LEU A 49 -5.73 2.23 3.13
C LEU A 49 -6.43 1.04 3.77
N ARG A 50 -7.71 0.86 3.46
CA ARG A 50 -8.55 -0.17 4.07
C ARG A 50 -8.67 -1.39 3.16
N LEU A 51 -8.81 -2.54 3.79
CA LEU A 51 -9.00 -3.84 3.16
C LEU A 51 -10.37 -4.40 3.53
N ASP A 52 -11.01 -5.09 2.59
CA ASP A 52 -12.20 -5.90 2.86
C ASP A 52 -11.82 -7.30 3.39
N ASP A 53 -12.83 -8.12 3.64
CA ASP A 53 -12.69 -9.51 4.12
C ASP A 53 -12.05 -10.46 3.09
N THR A 54 -11.96 -10.04 1.83
CA THR A 54 -11.24 -10.78 0.76
C THR A 54 -9.78 -10.36 0.64
N GLY A 55 -9.34 -9.35 1.39
CA GLY A 55 -8.00 -8.77 1.28
C GLY A 55 -7.86 -7.81 0.08
N SER A 56 -8.97 -7.34 -0.49
CA SER A 56 -8.99 -6.36 -1.57
C SER A 56 -9.07 -4.94 -1.03
N TRP A 57 -8.54 -3.97 -1.79
CA TRP A 57 -8.57 -2.55 -1.41
C TRP A 57 -9.99 -1.98 -1.47
N LEU A 58 -10.40 -1.28 -0.41
CA LEU A 58 -11.62 -0.49 -0.37
C LEU A 58 -11.40 0.96 -0.81
N ASP A 59 -10.17 1.44 -0.66
CA ASP A 59 -9.75 2.79 -1.01
C ASP A 59 -9.00 2.77 -2.34
N GLU A 60 -9.05 3.91 -3.05
CA GLU A 60 -8.23 4.10 -4.24
C GLU A 60 -6.75 4.01 -3.87
N TRP A 61 -6.01 3.22 -4.64
CA TRP A 61 -4.60 2.99 -4.37
C TRP A 61 -3.79 4.23 -4.78
N PRO A 62 -2.88 4.73 -3.93
CA PRO A 62 -2.06 5.89 -4.26
C PRO A 62 -1.14 5.61 -5.46
N HIS A 63 -1.09 6.55 -6.39
CA HIS A 63 -0.24 6.48 -7.57
C HIS A 63 1.26 6.38 -7.19
N GLY A 64 2.08 5.74 -8.04
CA GLY A 64 3.54 5.74 -7.90
C GLY A 64 4.16 4.68 -6.98
N PHE A 65 3.43 4.01 -6.07
CA PHE A 65 4.05 3.02 -5.16
C PHE A 65 4.36 1.67 -5.83
N PHE A 66 3.61 1.24 -6.85
CA PHE A 66 3.79 -0.03 -7.59
C PHE A 66 4.42 0.14 -8.98
N GLU A 67 4.77 1.37 -9.38
CA GLU A 67 5.21 1.66 -10.75
C GLU A 67 6.70 1.35 -11.01
N GLU A 68 7.48 1.01 -9.98
CA GLU A 68 8.87 0.55 -10.13
C GLU A 68 9.01 -0.90 -10.65
N GLY A 69 8.00 -1.40 -11.37
CA GLY A 69 8.05 -2.70 -12.02
C GLY A 69 8.48 -2.66 -13.49
N HIS A 70 8.24 -1.58 -14.23
CA HIS A 70 8.36 -1.62 -15.70
C HIS A 70 8.69 -0.25 -16.32
N ASP A 71 9.81 0.38 -15.94
CA ASP A 71 10.50 1.29 -16.87
C ASP A 71 11.70 0.56 -17.47
N THR A 72 11.41 -0.36 -18.40
CA THR A 72 12.43 -0.81 -19.34
C THR A 72 12.67 0.33 -20.33
N GLN A 73 13.46 1.33 -19.91
CA GLN A 73 14.05 2.29 -20.83
C GLN A 73 15.17 1.59 -21.63
N TRP A 74 14.79 0.66 -22.51
CA TRP A 74 15.58 0.32 -23.69
C TRP A 74 14.95 1.03 -24.88
N SER A 75 15.23 2.32 -24.98
CA SER A 75 15.00 3.13 -26.16
C SER A 75 16.23 3.99 -26.38
N SER A 76 17.26 3.35 -26.94
CA SER A 76 18.26 3.93 -27.84
C SER A 76 18.70 5.37 -27.59
N ARG A 77 19.88 5.53 -26.98
CA ARG A 77 21.03 6.26 -27.58
C ARG A 77 22.31 6.03 -26.78
#